data_AF-A0A819RI02-F1
#
_entry.id   AF-A0A819RI02-F1
#
_cell.length_a   1.000
_cell.length_b   1.000
_cell.length_c   1.000
_cell.angle_alpha   90.00
_cell.angle_beta   90.00
_cell.angle_gamma   90.00
#
_symmetry.space_group_name_H-M   'P 1'
#
loop_
_entity.id
_entity.type
_entity.pdbx_description
1 polymer ?
#
loop_
_entity_poly.entity_id
_entity_poly.type
_entity_poly.pdbx_seq_one_letter_code
_entity_poly.pdbx_strand_id
1 'polypeptide(L)'
;MQRAFKDDLSRLHEEIAELRQQLSQQKSSIPTNVQISHLITANIQHLAAINNINPINISTLYLTSTNQPSNQARKIEQEEMLRYFLSLLHYDEYSSILEQEKIDFCELPFIDERKLQGLGIPYDPPIRIIHET
;
A
#
# COMPACT_ATOMS: atom_id res chain seq x y z
N MET A 1 8.18 48.70 -27.41
CA MET A 1 7.45 47.41 -27.44
C MET A 1 8.28 46.25 -26.88
N GLN A 2 9.58 46.13 -27.19
CA GLN A 2 10.45 45.03 -26.71
C GLN A 2 10.77 45.03 -25.20
N ARG A 3 10.67 46.19 -24.52
CA ARG A 3 10.99 46.32 -23.09
C ARG A 3 9.95 45.67 -22.18
N ALA A 4 8.66 45.92 -22.45
CA ALA A 4 7.54 45.33 -21.72
C ALA A 4 7.55 43.79 -21.77
N PHE A 5 7.84 43.21 -22.93
CA PHE A 5 7.95 41.75 -23.09
C PHE A 5 9.10 41.15 -22.26
N LYS A 6 10.22 41.87 -22.13
CA LYS A 6 11.36 41.45 -21.31
C LYS A 6 11.05 41.53 -19.81
N ASP A 7 10.27 42.53 -19.41
CA ASP A 7 9.83 42.71 -18.03
C ASP A 7 8.82 41.61 -17.63
N ASP A 8 7.90 41.25 -18.53
CA ASP A 8 6.96 40.13 -18.33
C ASP A 8 7.66 38.78 -18.22
N LEU A 9 8.68 38.53 -19.06
CA LEU A 9 9.51 37.33 -18.99
C LEU A 9 10.29 37.23 -17.67
N SER A 10 10.74 38.37 -17.14
CA SER A 10 11.47 38.42 -15.87
C SER A 10 10.53 38.11 -14.70
N ARG A 11 9.30 38.64 -14.72
CA ARG A 11 8.26 38.31 -13.75
C ARG A 11 7.91 36.82 -13.76
N LEU A 12 7.76 36.22 -14.94
CA LEU A 12 7.44 34.80 -15.06
C LEU A 12 8.55 33.91 -14.47
N HIS A 13 9.82 34.27 -14.70
CA HIS A 13 10.95 33.52 -14.12
C HIS A 13 11.00 33.62 -12.60
N GLU A 14 10.67 34.79 -12.05
CA GLU A 14 10.61 35.00 -10.60
C GLU A 14 9.46 34.20 -9.98
N GLU A 15 8.28 34.20 -10.61
CA GLU A 15 7.13 33.39 -10.19
C GLU A 15 7.45 31.88 -10.24
N ILE A 16 8.13 31.41 -11.29
CA ILE A 16 8.58 30.01 -11.39
C ILE A 16 9.60 29.67 -10.28
N ALA A 17 10.47 30.62 -9.91
CA ALA A 17 11.44 30.41 -8.84
C ALA A 17 10.76 30.31 -7.47
N GLU A 18 9.78 31.17 -7.19
CA GLU A 18 8.99 31.14 -5.97
C GLU A 18 8.17 29.85 -5.85
N LEU A 19 7.50 29.43 -6.94
CA LEU A 19 6.74 28.17 -6.96
C LEU A 19 7.65 26.95 -6.70
N ARG A 20 8.88 26.95 -7.23
CA ARG A 20 9.86 25.89 -6.95
C ARG A 20 10.30 25.89 -5.49
N GLN A 21 10.47 27.07 -4.89
CA GLN A 21 10.82 27.19 -3.48
C GLN A 21 9.71 26.67 -2.58
N GLN A 22 8.44 27.04 -2.86
CA GLN A 22 7.27 26.53 -2.14
C GLN A 22 7.15 25.01 -2.26
N LEU A 23 7.34 24.47 -3.47
CA LEU A 23 7.29 23.02 -3.69
C LEU A 23 8.41 22.28 -2.95
N SER A 24 9.60 22.87 -2.83
CA SER A 24 10.70 22.32 -2.03
C SER A 24 10.36 22.23 -0.55
N GLN A 25 9.71 23.26 0.00
CA GLN A 25 9.25 23.29 1.39
C GLN A 25 8.08 22.32 1.64
N GLN A 26 7.22 22.08 0.65
CA GLN A 26 6.16 21.08 0.78
C GLN A 26 6.71 19.65 0.70
N LYS A 27 7.71 19.39 -0.16
CA LYS A 27 8.33 18.05 -0.28
C LYS A 27 8.98 17.56 1.01
N SER A 28 9.47 18.44 1.87
CA SER A 28 10.02 18.05 3.18
C SER A 28 8.95 17.68 4.21
N SER A 29 7.69 18.06 3.98
CA SER A 29 6.54 17.75 4.84
C SER A 29 5.78 16.49 4.41
N ILE A 30 6.08 15.94 3.23
CA ILE A 30 5.50 14.68 2.78
C ILE A 30 6.23 13.56 3.53
N PRO A 31 5.57 12.85 4.45
CA PRO A 31 6.23 11.78 5.17
C PRO A 31 6.71 10.74 4.17
N THR A 32 8.00 10.40 4.23
CA THR A 32 8.58 9.36 3.40
C THR A 32 7.85 8.04 3.65
N ASN A 33 7.89 7.12 2.68
CA ASN A 33 7.27 5.79 2.83
C ASN A 33 7.76 5.08 4.11
N VAL A 34 9.04 5.28 4.46
CA VAL A 34 9.64 4.82 5.72
C VAL A 34 8.96 5.47 6.94
N GLN A 35 8.75 6.79 6.95
CA GLN A 35 8.09 7.48 8.06
C GLN A 35 6.61 7.08 8.19
N ILE A 36 5.91 6.88 7.08
CA ILE A 36 4.53 6.37 7.06
C ILE A 36 4.48 4.98 7.70
N SER A 37 5.40 4.09 7.31
CA SER A 37 5.48 2.74 7.86
C SER A 37 5.75 2.71 9.37
N HIS A 38 6.65 3.56 9.87
CA HIS A 38 6.89 3.70 11.31
C HIS A 38 5.65 4.20 12.05
N LEU A 39 4.92 5.18 11.49
CA LEU A 39 3.72 5.74 12.08
C LEU A 39 2.59 4.70 12.18
N ILE A 40 2.37 3.93 11.12
CA ILE A 40 1.38 2.84 11.09
C ILE A 40 1.73 1.78 12.13
N THR A 41 3.00 1.37 12.18
CA THR A 41 3.48 0.35 13.13
C THR A 41 3.29 0.81 14.57
N ALA A 42 3.62 2.05 14.88
CA ALA A 42 3.44 2.63 16.22
C ALA A 42 1.95 2.65 16.63
N ASN A 43 1.06 3.03 15.70
CA ASN A 43 -0.38 3.07 15.98
C ASN A 43 -0.97 1.68 16.21
N ILE A 44 -0.58 0.68 15.41
CA ILE A 44 -1.04 -0.71 15.56
C ILE A 44 -0.56 -1.28 16.91
N GLN A 45 0.68 -1.02 17.30
CA GLN A 45 1.22 -1.45 18.60
C GLN A 45 0.45 -0.83 19.77
N HIS A 46 0.12 0.46 19.69
CA HIS A 46 -0.67 1.13 20.72
C HIS A 46 -2.10 0.55 20.83
N LEU A 47 -2.75 0.28 19.70
CA LEU A 47 -4.09 -0.33 19.67
C LEU A 47 -4.10 -1.77 20.17
N ALA A 48 -3.07 -2.56 19.85
CA ALA A 48 -2.92 -3.93 20.32
C ALA A 48 -2.70 -3.99 21.85
N ALA A 49 -1.89 -3.07 22.40
CA ALA A 49 -1.67 -2.94 23.83
C ALA A 49 -2.96 -2.58 24.60
N ILE A 50 -3.80 -1.70 24.04
CA ILE A 50 -5.08 -1.33 24.66
C ILE A 50 -6.04 -2.52 24.70
N ASN A 51 -6.11 -3.29 23.62
CA ASN A 51 -7.09 -4.37 23.48
C ASN A 51 -6.61 -5.73 24.00
N ASN A 52 -5.39 -5.82 24.55
CA ASN A 52 -4.74 -7.06 24.98
C ASN A 52 -4.74 -8.15 23.89
N ILE A 53 -4.62 -7.72 22.63
CA ILE A 53 -4.54 -8.58 21.44
C ILE A 53 -3.07 -8.71 21.08
N ASN A 54 -2.60 -9.93 20.80
CA ASN A 54 -1.26 -10.13 20.23
C ASN A 54 -1.19 -9.38 18.89
N PRO A 55 -0.30 -8.38 18.72
CA PRO A 55 -0.19 -7.67 17.46
C PRO A 55 0.39 -8.62 16.40
N ILE A 56 -0.48 -9.29 15.65
CA ILE A 56 -0.09 -9.93 14.40
C ILE A 56 0.27 -8.78 13.46
N ASN A 57 1.57 -8.62 13.28
CA ASN A 57 2.15 -7.43 12.71
C ASN A 57 2.09 -7.56 11.17
N ILE A 58 0.98 -7.13 10.59
CA ILE A 58 0.82 -7.00 9.13
C ILE A 58 1.94 -6.10 8.56
N SER A 59 2.50 -5.19 9.36
CA SER A 59 3.68 -4.40 8.98
C SER A 59 4.99 -5.22 8.93
N THR A 60 5.20 -6.25 9.76
CA THR A 60 6.39 -7.13 9.62
C THR A 60 6.35 -7.93 8.33
N LEU A 61 5.16 -8.24 7.83
CA LEU A 61 4.96 -9.03 6.62
C LEU A 61 5.21 -8.22 5.33
N TYR A 62 4.96 -6.90 5.35
CA TYR A 62 5.33 -6.00 4.24
C TYR A 62 6.81 -5.58 4.25
N LEU A 63 7.48 -5.55 5.42
CA LEU A 63 8.83 -4.98 5.59
C LEU A 63 10.00 -5.98 5.44
N THR A 64 9.80 -7.30 5.57
CA THR A 64 10.84 -8.30 5.27
C THR A 64 11.10 -8.48 3.78
N SER A 65 10.20 -7.96 2.92
CA SER A 65 10.40 -7.93 1.46
C SER A 65 11.62 -7.10 1.03
N THR A 66 12.00 -6.08 1.81
CA THR A 66 13.13 -5.19 1.44
C THR A 66 14.49 -5.58 2.04
N ASN A 67 14.57 -6.61 2.89
CA ASN A 67 15.85 -7.16 3.35
C ASN A 67 15.83 -8.70 3.27
N GLN A 68 16.46 -9.23 2.22
CA GLN A 68 16.46 -10.62 1.75
C GLN A 68 16.40 -11.72 2.83
N PRO A 69 15.42 -12.64 2.67
CA PRO A 69 15.66 -14.07 2.71
C PRO A 69 15.39 -14.71 1.33
N SER A 70 15.91 -15.90 1.11
CA SER A 70 15.85 -16.66 -0.15
C SER A 70 14.44 -16.78 -0.74
N ASN A 71 14.33 -16.84 -2.08
CA ASN A 71 13.07 -16.85 -2.83
C ASN A 71 12.08 -17.96 -2.43
N GLN A 72 12.54 -19.03 -1.77
CA GLN A 72 11.68 -20.10 -1.26
C GLN A 72 11.04 -19.75 0.09
N ALA A 73 11.74 -19.03 0.98
CA ALA A 73 11.20 -18.62 2.27
C ALA A 73 10.13 -17.52 2.10
N ARG A 74 10.36 -16.56 1.18
CA ARG A 74 9.37 -15.54 0.82
C ARG A 74 8.06 -16.12 0.30
N LYS A 75 8.13 -17.16 -0.54
CA LYS A 75 6.95 -17.80 -1.12
C LYS A 75 6.10 -18.51 -0.07
N ILE A 76 6.76 -19.22 0.87
CA ILE A 76 6.08 -19.90 1.98
C ILE A 76 5.43 -18.87 2.91
N GLU A 77 6.14 -17.79 3.27
CA GLU A 77 5.58 -16.71 4.08
C GLU A 77 4.38 -16.04 3.38
N GLN A 78 4.45 -15.76 2.08
CA GLN A 78 3.35 -15.14 1.33
C GLN A 78 2.12 -16.06 1.14
N GLU A 79 2.34 -17.36 0.92
CA GLU A 79 1.25 -18.34 0.84
C GLU A 79 0.52 -18.49 2.18
N GLU A 80 1.26 -18.54 3.30
CA GLU A 80 0.66 -18.59 4.64
C GLU A 80 -0.07 -17.29 5.00
N MET A 81 0.44 -16.14 4.58
CA MET A 81 -0.23 -14.85 4.75
C MET A 81 -1.56 -14.77 3.99
N LEU A 82 -1.57 -15.19 2.73
CA LEU A 82 -2.78 -15.19 1.93
C LEU A 82 -3.86 -16.05 2.59
N ARG A 83 -3.50 -17.27 3.02
CA ARG A 83 -4.41 -18.17 3.75
C ARG A 83 -4.93 -17.57 5.05
N TYR A 84 -4.05 -16.95 5.84
CA TYR A 84 -4.43 -16.29 7.09
C TYR A 84 -5.41 -15.13 6.84
N PHE A 85 -5.15 -14.31 5.83
CA PHE A 85 -6.00 -13.19 5.48
C PHE A 85 -7.37 -13.63 4.96
N LEU A 86 -7.41 -14.64 4.09
CA LEU A 86 -8.66 -15.23 3.62
C LEU A 86 -9.44 -15.82 4.79
N SER A 87 -8.78 -16.44 5.78
CA SER A 87 -9.41 -16.95 6.99
C SER A 87 -10.08 -15.85 7.84
N LEU A 88 -9.47 -14.67 7.95
CA LEU A 88 -10.08 -13.53 8.63
C LEU A 88 -11.35 -13.02 7.92
N LEU A 89 -11.40 -13.18 6.61
CA LEU A 89 -12.52 -12.76 5.77
C LEU A 89 -13.59 -13.85 5.62
N HIS A 90 -13.34 -15.07 6.09
CA HIS A 90 -14.15 -16.28 5.82
C HIS A 90 -14.17 -16.67 4.33
N TYR A 91 -13.04 -16.47 3.65
CA TYR A 91 -12.80 -16.78 2.23
C TYR A 91 -11.77 -17.90 2.04
N ASP A 92 -11.48 -18.64 3.09
CA ASP A 92 -10.46 -19.69 3.16
C ASP A 92 -10.68 -20.81 2.11
N GLU A 93 -11.93 -21.04 1.70
CA GLU A 93 -12.28 -21.98 0.63
C GLU A 93 -11.71 -21.59 -0.75
N TYR A 94 -11.44 -20.30 -0.98
CA TYR A 94 -10.91 -19.79 -2.24
C TYR A 94 -9.38 -19.79 -2.31
N SER A 95 -8.69 -20.13 -1.22
CA SER A 95 -7.23 -20.15 -1.15
C SER A 95 -6.60 -21.00 -2.26
N SER A 96 -7.15 -22.18 -2.52
CA SER A 96 -6.63 -23.09 -3.56
C SER A 96 -6.78 -22.51 -4.97
N ILE A 97 -7.87 -21.77 -5.23
CA ILE A 97 -8.13 -21.14 -6.54
C ILE A 97 -7.17 -19.97 -6.76
N LEU A 98 -6.95 -19.15 -5.73
CA LEU A 98 -6.03 -18.03 -5.78
C LEU A 98 -4.58 -18.49 -5.95
N GLU A 99 -4.17 -19.55 -5.24
CA GLU A 99 -2.84 -20.18 -5.41
C GLU A 99 -2.63 -20.73 -6.82
N GLN A 100 -3.65 -21.36 -7.41
CA GLN A 100 -3.59 -21.90 -8.77
C GLN A 100 -3.39 -20.78 -9.82
N GLU A 101 -4.04 -19.64 -9.62
CA GLU A 101 -3.89 -18.43 -10.44
C GLU A 101 -2.63 -17.61 -10.11
N LYS A 102 -1.82 -18.08 -9.14
CA LYS A 102 -0.64 -17.39 -8.61
C LYS A 102 -0.93 -15.98 -8.10
N ILE A 103 -2.12 -15.80 -7.53
CA ILE A 103 -2.56 -14.54 -6.94
C ILE A 103 -2.02 -14.50 -5.51
N ASP A 104 -1.07 -13.61 -5.28
CA ASP A 104 -0.50 -13.42 -3.95
C ASP A 104 -1.33 -12.41 -3.12
N PHE A 105 -1.09 -12.36 -1.81
CA PHE A 105 -1.71 -11.39 -0.89
C PHE A 105 -1.58 -9.94 -1.38
N CYS A 106 -0.44 -9.59 -1.99
CA CYS A 106 -0.21 -8.25 -2.54
C CYS A 106 -0.99 -7.99 -3.83
N GLU A 107 -1.36 -9.02 -4.59
CA GLU A 107 -2.04 -8.87 -5.87
C GLU A 107 -3.56 -8.87 -5.71
N LEU A 108 -4.08 -9.56 -4.69
CA LEU A 108 -5.51 -9.69 -4.41
C LEU A 108 -6.28 -8.35 -4.43
N PRO A 109 -5.80 -7.24 -3.82
CA PRO A 109 -6.48 -5.95 -3.85
C PRO A 109 -6.57 -5.29 -5.23
N PHE A 110 -5.78 -5.77 -6.20
CA PHE A 110 -5.71 -5.19 -7.55
C PHE A 110 -6.48 -6.03 -8.58
N ILE A 111 -7.13 -7.11 -8.16
CA ILE A 111 -7.88 -7.98 -9.07
C ILE A 111 -9.28 -7.45 -9.33
N ASP A 112 -9.56 -7.12 -10.59
CA ASP A 112 -10.90 -6.73 -11.02
C ASP A 112 -12.01 -7.68 -10.53
N GLU A 113 -13.13 -7.10 -10.09
CA GLU A 113 -14.35 -7.83 -9.72
C GLU A 113 -14.75 -8.88 -10.76
N ARG A 114 -14.62 -8.55 -12.06
CA ARG A 114 -14.93 -9.47 -13.18
C ARG A 114 -14.04 -10.72 -13.17
N LYS A 115 -12.77 -10.57 -12.78
CA LYS A 115 -11.83 -11.70 -12.68
C LYS A 115 -12.14 -12.54 -11.44
N LEU A 116 -12.45 -11.92 -10.30
CA LEU A 116 -12.88 -12.64 -9.09
C LEU A 116 -14.16 -13.45 -9.34
N GLN A 117 -15.18 -12.84 -9.96
CA GLN A 117 -16.40 -13.54 -10.33
C GLN A 117 -16.14 -14.69 -11.32
N GLY A 118 -15.22 -14.50 -12.28
CA GLY A 118 -14.79 -15.55 -13.20
C GLY A 118 -14.11 -16.74 -12.52
N LEU A 119 -13.51 -16.51 -11.34
CA LEU A 119 -12.93 -17.53 -10.47
C LEU A 119 -13.95 -18.13 -9.49
N GLY A 120 -15.22 -17.69 -9.53
CA GLY A 120 -16.26 -18.12 -8.59
C GLY A 120 -16.14 -17.50 -7.20
N ILE A 121 -15.31 -16.45 -7.05
CA ILE A 121 -15.13 -15.72 -5.79
C ILE A 121 -16.16 -14.58 -5.73
N PRO A 122 -17.06 -14.56 -4.73
CA PRO A 122 -18.10 -13.55 -4.64
C PRO A 122 -17.52 -12.19 -4.21
N TYR A 123 -17.99 -11.12 -4.84
CA TYR A 123 -17.57 -9.75 -4.57
C TYR A 123 -18.40 -9.11 -3.44
N ASP A 124 -18.36 -9.74 -2.27
CA ASP A 124 -19.13 -9.32 -1.09
C ASP A 124 -18.46 -8.13 -0.37
N PRO A 125 -19.11 -7.50 0.63
CA PRO A 125 -18.55 -6.37 1.37
C PRO A 125 -17.10 -6.57 1.89
N PRO A 126 -16.68 -7.76 2.37
CA PRO A 126 -15.30 -7.98 2.77
C PRO A 126 -14.30 -7.76 1.62
N ILE A 127 -14.59 -8.26 0.42
CA ILE A 127 -13.74 -8.09 -0.76
C ILE A 127 -13.74 -6.63 -1.24
N ARG A 128 -14.89 -5.95 -1.17
CA ARG A 128 -14.97 -4.50 -1.48
C ARG A 128 -14.06 -3.66 -0.59
N ILE A 129 -13.99 -3.98 0.71
CA ILE A 129 -13.13 -3.25 1.66
C ILE A 129 -11.66 -3.37 1.25
N ILE A 130 -11.22 -4.55 0.79
CA ILE A 130 -9.83 -4.79 0.35
C ILE A 130 -9.48 -3.92 -0.87
N HIS A 131 -10.45 -3.71 -1.76
CA HIS A 131 -10.27 -2.93 -2.99
C HIS A 131 -10.30 -1.41 -2.78
N GLU A 132 -10.95 -0.95 -1.71
CA GLU A 132 -11.21 0.48 -1.48
C GLU A 132 -10.19 1.14 -0.54
N THR A 133 -9.37 0.32 0.16
CA THR A 133 -8.23 0.76 0.98
C THR A 133 -6.95 0.98 0.18
#